data_AF-A0A1I4W8E2-F1
#
_entry.id   AF-A0A1I4W8E2-F1
#
_cell.length_a   1.000
_cell.length_b   1.000
_cell.length_c   1.000
_cell.angle_alpha   90.00
_cell.angle_beta   90.00
_cell.angle_gamma   90.00
#
_symmetry.space_group_name_H-M   'P 1'
#
loop_
_entity.id
_entity.type
_entity.pdbx_description
1 polymer ?
#
loop_
_entity_poly.entity_id
_entity_poly.type
_entity_poly.pdbx_seq_one_letter_code
_entity_poly.pdbx_strand_id
1 'polypeptide(L)'
;MPRKRVKAEGEGEKVDAGWLLGRLIDEATADIADLYDGEGKLKPVDEWPEVWRQGLVQGVEIEERFEGRGNAREQVGFVKKVRLSDRLKRLELIGKHIGVKAFEETVRVKGLEGLGERLTRARKRLAEEGDG
;
A
#
# COMPACT_ATOMS: atom_id res chain seq x y z
N MET A 1 27.84 -4.62 -13.72
CA MET A 1 27.89 -3.17 -13.45
C MET A 1 27.66 -2.92 -11.96
N PRO A 2 28.45 -2.09 -11.27
CA PRO A 2 28.24 -1.79 -9.86
C PRO A 2 26.98 -0.94 -9.70
N ARG A 3 26.03 -1.40 -8.87
CA ARG A 3 24.82 -0.63 -8.55
C ARG A 3 25.23 0.60 -7.73
N LYS A 4 25.02 1.79 -8.31
CA LYS A 4 25.18 3.07 -7.63
C LYS A 4 24.22 3.05 -6.43
N ARG A 5 24.75 2.99 -5.20
CA ARG A 5 23.96 3.30 -4.01
C ARG A 5 23.56 4.77 -4.16
N VAL A 6 22.30 5.02 -4.45
CA VAL A 6 21.75 6.37 -4.35
C VAL A 6 21.80 6.72 -2.87
N LYS A 7 22.72 7.61 -2.50
CA LYS A 7 22.65 8.32 -1.23
C LYS A 7 21.40 9.19 -1.31
N ALA A 8 20.38 8.88 -0.51
CA ALA A 8 19.30 9.80 -0.25
C ALA A 8 19.80 10.82 0.80
N GLU A 9 20.40 11.91 0.32
CA GLU A 9 20.49 13.16 1.08
C GLU A 9 19.38 14.08 0.56
N GLY A 10 18.41 14.35 1.42
CA GLY A 10 17.25 15.19 1.14
C GLY A 10 16.23 15.00 2.25
N GLU A 11 15.88 16.10 2.92
CA GLU A 11 14.86 16.24 3.96
C GLU A 11 13.76 15.18 3.83
N GLY A 12 13.70 14.24 4.77
CA GLY A 12 12.73 13.15 4.70
C GLY A 12 11.32 13.74 4.68
N GLU A 13 10.64 13.64 3.54
CA GLU A 13 9.23 13.97 3.41
C GLU A 13 8.50 13.28 4.56
N LYS A 14 7.91 14.09 5.43
CA LYS A 14 7.29 13.58 6.64
C LYS A 14 6.11 12.72 6.22
N VAL A 15 6.19 11.42 6.48
CA VAL A 15 5.09 10.48 6.22
C VAL A 15 3.89 10.92 7.06
N ASP A 16 2.87 11.46 6.41
CA ASP A 16 1.63 11.89 7.04
C ASP A 16 0.41 11.21 6.39
N ALA A 17 -0.78 11.51 6.92
CA ALA A 17 -2.02 10.91 6.43
C ALA A 17 -2.31 11.27 4.98
N GLY A 18 -2.01 12.51 4.54
CA GLY A 18 -2.22 12.95 3.16
C GLY A 18 -1.29 12.23 2.21
N TRP A 19 0.00 12.15 2.55
CA TRP A 19 1.01 11.41 1.80
C TRP A 19 0.61 9.94 1.62
N LEU A 20 0.19 9.27 2.71
CA LEU A 20 -0.22 7.86 2.66
C LEU A 20 -1.46 7.66 1.77
N LEU A 21 -2.45 8.55 1.86
CA LEU A 21 -3.65 8.49 1.02
C LEU A 21 -3.30 8.67 -0.46
N GLY A 22 -2.46 9.65 -0.79
CA GLY A 22 -1.97 9.86 -2.15
C GLY A 22 -1.31 8.60 -2.70
N ARG A 23 -0.41 7.98 -1.92
CA ARG A 23 0.28 6.75 -2.33
C ARG A 23 -0.68 5.59 -2.59
N LEU A 24 -1.71 5.42 -1.74
CA LEU A 24 -2.73 4.38 -1.94
C LEU A 24 -3.58 4.64 -3.19
N ILE A 25 -3.90 5.90 -3.50
CA ILE A 25 -4.65 6.28 -4.70
C ILE A 25 -3.83 5.98 -5.96
N ASP A 26 -2.56 6.38 -6.00
CA ASP A 26 -1.66 6.08 -7.12
C ASP A 26 -1.59 4.58 -7.37
N GLU A 27 -1.43 3.79 -6.31
CA GLU A 27 -1.43 2.33 -6.40
C GLU A 27 -2.77 1.74 -6.85
N ALA A 28 -3.90 2.28 -6.39
CA ALA A 28 -5.23 1.79 -6.75
C ALA A 28 -5.64 2.15 -8.18
N THR A 29 -5.00 3.13 -8.79
CA THR A 29 -5.32 3.67 -10.12
C THR A 29 -4.30 3.33 -11.19
N ALA A 30 -3.14 2.78 -10.82
CA ALA A 30 -2.12 2.32 -11.75
C ALA A 30 -2.68 1.33 -12.80
N ASP A 31 -2.31 1.53 -14.06
CA ASP A 31 -2.77 0.72 -15.18
C ASP A 31 -1.75 -0.37 -15.53
N ILE A 32 -2.19 -1.63 -15.55
CA ILE A 32 -1.33 -2.75 -15.90
C ILE A 32 -0.71 -2.61 -17.31
N ALA A 33 -1.35 -1.85 -18.20
CA ALA A 33 -0.83 -1.53 -19.52
C ALA A 33 0.53 -0.82 -19.47
N ASP A 34 0.85 -0.13 -18.36
CA ASP A 34 2.15 0.50 -18.14
C ASP A 34 3.32 -0.51 -18.27
N LEU A 35 3.08 -1.78 -17.91
CA LEU A 35 4.09 -2.83 -17.91
C LEU A 35 4.36 -3.42 -19.31
N TYR A 36 3.54 -3.09 -20.30
CA TYR A 36 3.63 -3.67 -21.64
C TYR A 36 3.99 -2.63 -22.69
N ASP A 37 4.71 -3.05 -23.73
CA ASP A 37 4.98 -2.25 -24.92
C ASP A 37 3.79 -2.28 -25.91
N GLY A 38 3.90 -1.54 -27.02
CA GLY A 38 2.87 -1.47 -28.06
C GLY A 38 2.62 -2.79 -28.81
N GLU A 39 3.49 -3.79 -28.64
CA GLU A 39 3.35 -5.12 -29.20
C GLU A 39 2.80 -6.14 -28.18
N GLY A 40 2.47 -5.69 -26.97
CA GLY A 40 1.97 -6.53 -25.88
C GLY A 40 3.05 -7.36 -25.19
N LYS A 41 4.34 -7.03 -25.34
CA LYS A 41 5.43 -7.68 -24.61
C LYS A 41 5.71 -6.94 -23.30
N LEU A 42 6.05 -7.71 -22.27
CA LEU A 42 6.40 -7.14 -20.97
C LEU A 42 7.72 -6.35 -21.08
N LYS A 43 7.66 -5.06 -20.74
CA LYS A 43 8.81 -4.16 -20.70
C LYS A 43 9.87 -4.62 -19.69
N PRO A 44 11.14 -4.24 -19.89
CA PRO A 44 12.17 -4.30 -18.85
C PRO A 44 11.75 -3.59 -17.55
N VAL A 45 12.20 -4.09 -16.39
CA VAL A 45 11.80 -3.57 -15.07
C VAL A 45 12.20 -2.10 -14.87
N ASP A 46 13.32 -1.68 -15.44
CA ASP A 46 13.81 -0.30 -15.41
C ASP A 46 12.95 0.67 -16.22
N GLU A 47 12.11 0.18 -17.13
CA GLU A 47 11.11 0.98 -17.86
C GLU A 47 9.76 1.07 -17.13
N TRP A 48 9.54 0.27 -16.08
CA TRP A 48 8.29 0.33 -15.33
C TRP A 48 8.18 1.63 -14.52
N PRO A 49 7.01 2.28 -14.50
CA PRO A 49 6.77 3.39 -13.59
C PRO A 49 7.05 3.00 -12.13
N GLU A 50 7.47 3.97 -11.32
CA GLU A 50 7.94 3.73 -9.96
C GLU A 50 6.87 3.08 -9.05
N VAL A 51 5.59 3.40 -9.27
CA VAL A 51 4.45 2.78 -8.57
C VAL A 51 4.49 1.24 -8.64
N TRP A 52 4.93 0.69 -9.77
CA TRP A 52 5.04 -0.76 -9.99
C TRP A 52 6.24 -1.36 -9.28
N ARG A 53 7.37 -0.63 -9.24
CA ARG A 53 8.63 -1.10 -8.65
C ARG A 53 8.67 -1.06 -7.12
N GLN A 54 7.81 -0.24 -6.49
CA GLN A 54 7.87 0.04 -5.06
C GLN A 54 6.74 -0.58 -4.23
N GLY A 55 5.69 -1.14 -4.83
CA GLY A 55 4.57 -1.65 -4.03
C GLY A 55 3.56 -2.55 -4.74
N LEU A 56 3.39 -2.41 -6.06
CA LEU A 56 2.39 -3.20 -6.78
C LEU A 56 2.87 -4.59 -7.24
N VAL A 57 4.16 -4.74 -7.56
CA VAL A 57 4.72 -6.05 -7.94
C VAL A 57 5.24 -6.78 -6.71
N GLN A 58 4.58 -7.89 -6.35
CA GLN A 58 4.98 -8.76 -5.25
C GLN A 58 6.06 -9.77 -5.63
N GLY A 59 6.20 -10.07 -6.92
CA GLY A 59 7.22 -10.99 -7.39
C GLY A 59 7.25 -11.10 -8.91
N VAL A 60 8.43 -11.39 -9.43
CA VAL A 60 8.67 -11.70 -10.84
C VAL A 60 9.31 -13.07 -10.89
N GLU A 61 8.69 -13.99 -11.63
CA GLU A 61 9.20 -15.33 -11.87
C GLU A 61 9.55 -15.46 -13.35
N ILE A 62 10.75 -15.97 -13.63
CA ILE A 62 11.27 -16.18 -14.99
C ILE A 62 11.62 -17.65 -15.09
N GLU A 63 10.89 -18.37 -15.94
CA GLU A 63 11.20 -19.76 -16.28
C GLU A 63 11.82 -19.82 -17.66
N GLU A 64 13.00 -20.43 -17.75
CA GLU A 64 13.66 -20.71 -19.02
C GLU A 64 13.07 -21.97 -19.64
N ARG A 65 12.62 -21.88 -20.89
CA ARG A 65 12.15 -23.03 -21.65
C ARG A 65 13.27 -23.59 -22.50
N PHE A 66 13.42 -24.91 -22.44
CA PHE A 66 14.38 -25.66 -23.25
C PHE A 66 13.66 -26.75 -24.02
N GLU A 67 14.07 -26.97 -25.26
CA GLU A 67 13.65 -28.11 -26.08
C GLU A 67 14.85 -28.98 -26.43
N GLY A 68 14.59 -30.22 -26.85
CA GLY A 68 15.62 -31.21 -27.15
C GLY A 68 16.09 -32.04 -25.94
N ARG A 69 17.04 -32.95 -26.17
CA ARG A 69 17.59 -33.88 -25.15
C ARG A 69 19.09 -34.02 -25.30
N GLY A 70 19.81 -34.25 -24.19
CA GLY A 70 21.26 -34.42 -24.19
C GLY A 70 21.98 -33.20 -24.76
N ASN A 71 22.89 -33.43 -25.71
CA ASN A 71 23.67 -32.37 -26.35
C ASN A 71 22.86 -31.47 -27.31
N ALA A 72 21.62 -31.84 -27.65
CA ALA A 72 20.72 -31.05 -28.49
C ALA A 72 19.74 -30.19 -27.66
N ARG A 73 20.01 -29.97 -26.38
CA ARG A 73 19.17 -29.12 -25.52
C ARG A 73 19.44 -27.65 -25.84
N GLU A 74 18.45 -26.95 -26.38
CA GLU A 74 18.52 -25.53 -26.73
C GLU A 74 17.48 -24.71 -25.95
N GLN A 75 17.84 -23.49 -25.58
CA GLN A 75 16.91 -22.55 -24.94
C GLN A 75 15.97 -21.98 -26.01
N VAL A 76 14.68 -22.23 -25.87
CA VAL A 76 13.66 -21.80 -26.84
C VAL A 76 12.88 -20.57 -26.39
N GLY A 77 13.04 -20.13 -25.13
CA GLY A 77 12.46 -18.87 -24.67
C GLY A 77 12.32 -18.78 -23.16
N PHE A 78 11.46 -17.85 -22.72
CA PHE A 78 11.16 -17.60 -21.32
C PHE A 78 9.66 -17.46 -21.09
N VAL A 79 9.18 -17.94 -19.94
CA VAL A 79 7.89 -17.53 -19.38
C VAL A 79 8.17 -16.50 -18.29
N LYS A 80 7.53 -15.34 -18.38
CA LYS A 80 7.59 -14.31 -17.34
C LYS A 80 6.24 -14.22 -16.64
N LYS A 81 6.21 -14.41 -15.33
CA LYS A 81 5.01 -14.28 -14.50
C LYS A 81 5.20 -13.17 -13.49
N VAL A 82 4.33 -12.16 -13.54
CA VAL A 82 4.31 -11.04 -12.60
C VAL A 82 3.18 -11.27 -11.60
N ARG A 83 3.53 -11.32 -10.31
CA ARG A 83 2.54 -11.40 -9.22
C ARG A 83 2.24 -9.99 -8.74
N LEU A 84 1.00 -9.57 -8.89
CA LEU A 84 0.52 -8.26 -8.47
C LEU A 84 -0.11 -8.32 -7.09
N SER A 85 0.01 -7.21 -6.39
CA SER A 85 -0.64 -6.98 -5.12
C SER A 85 -2.15 -6.77 -5.27
N ASP A 86 -2.92 -7.09 -4.24
CA ASP A 86 -4.37 -6.99 -4.27
C ASP A 86 -4.87 -5.53 -4.36
N ARG A 87 -5.60 -5.22 -5.44
CA ARG A 87 -6.23 -3.90 -5.66
C ARG A 87 -7.38 -3.64 -4.69
N LEU A 88 -8.16 -4.67 -4.31
CA LEU A 88 -9.26 -4.52 -3.36
C LEU A 88 -8.73 -4.10 -2.00
N LYS A 89 -7.58 -4.65 -1.58
CA LYS A 89 -6.95 -4.26 -0.32
C LYS A 89 -6.60 -2.77 -0.28
N ARG A 90 -6.20 -2.18 -1.41
CA ARG A 90 -5.91 -0.75 -1.51
C ARG A 90 -7.17 0.10 -1.39
N LEU A 91 -8.23 -0.27 -2.10
CA LEU A 91 -9.53 0.40 -1.98
C LEU A 91 -10.07 0.32 -0.54
N GLU A 92 -9.90 -0.82 0.12
CA GLU A 92 -10.23 -1.00 1.53
C GLU A 92 -9.46 0.00 2.43
N LEU A 93 -8.13 0.10 2.23
CA LEU A 93 -7.28 1.01 3.00
C LEU A 93 -7.62 2.49 2.72
N ILE A 94 -7.94 2.83 1.47
CA ILE A 94 -8.43 4.17 1.10
C ILE A 94 -9.72 4.48 1.85
N GLY A 95 -10.71 3.58 1.83
CA GLY A 95 -11.97 3.83 2.53
C GLY A 95 -11.84 3.87 4.05
N LYS A 96 -10.81 3.22 4.63
CA LYS A 96 -10.49 3.28 6.06
C LYS A 96 -9.67 4.51 6.46
N HIS A 97 -9.16 5.27 5.51
CA HIS A 97 -8.35 6.46 5.78
C HIS A 97 -9.14 7.50 6.59
N ILE A 98 -8.47 8.19 7.53
CA ILE A 98 -9.09 9.15 8.47
C ILE A 98 -9.80 10.33 7.81
N GLY A 99 -9.39 10.72 6.60
CA GLY A 99 -10.03 11.76 5.80
C GLY A 99 -11.15 11.24 4.88
N VAL A 100 -11.10 9.97 4.48
CA VAL A 100 -12.10 9.36 3.58
C VAL A 100 -13.26 8.74 4.36
N LYS A 101 -12.97 7.92 5.37
CA LYS A 101 -13.95 7.32 6.30
C LYS A 101 -15.13 6.60 5.65
N ALA A 102 -14.98 6.13 4.41
CA ALA A 102 -16.04 5.44 3.67
C ALA A 102 -16.48 4.12 4.33
N PHE A 103 -15.62 3.52 5.17
CA PHE A 103 -15.91 2.31 5.94
C PHE A 103 -15.97 2.54 7.46
N GLU A 104 -16.23 3.78 7.90
CA GLU A 104 -16.35 4.08 9.34
C GLU A 104 -17.60 3.39 9.93
N GLU A 105 -17.38 2.47 10.87
CA GLU A 105 -18.46 1.83 11.61
C GLU A 105 -18.96 2.77 12.72
N THR A 106 -20.25 3.12 12.67
CA THR A 106 -20.89 3.87 13.75
C THR A 106 -21.34 2.93 14.87
N VAL A 107 -20.60 2.91 15.97
CA VAL A 107 -21.00 2.15 17.16
C VAL A 107 -22.00 2.96 17.98
N ARG A 108 -23.26 2.50 18.05
CA ARG A 108 -24.24 3.06 18.99
C ARG A 108 -24.02 2.50 20.39
N VAL A 109 -23.41 3.29 21.27
CA VAL A 109 -23.26 2.95 22.70
C VAL A 109 -24.55 3.30 23.45
N LYS A 110 -25.22 2.30 24.02
CA LYS A 110 -26.38 2.47 24.90
C LYS A 110 -25.93 2.73 26.34
N GLY A 111 -26.72 3.47 27.13
CA GLY A 111 -26.43 3.72 28.56
C GLY A 111 -25.56 4.95 28.86
N LEU A 112 -25.32 5.82 27.86
CA LEU A 112 -24.66 7.12 28.06
C LEU A 112 -25.58 8.19 28.66
N GLU A 113 -26.85 7.86 28.89
CA GLU A 113 -27.82 8.73 29.58
C GLU A 113 -27.26 9.14 30.95
N GLY A 114 -27.23 10.45 31.21
CA GLY A 114 -26.72 11.00 32.48
C GLY A 114 -25.21 10.81 32.71
N LEU A 115 -24.41 10.39 31.71
CA LEU A 115 -22.95 10.31 31.86
C LEU A 115 -22.35 11.70 32.15
N GLY A 116 -22.83 12.74 31.47
CA GLY A 116 -22.39 14.12 31.70
C GLY A 116 -22.61 14.58 33.15
N GLU A 117 -23.76 14.25 33.74
CA GLU A 117 -24.07 14.57 35.14
C GLU A 117 -23.20 13.77 36.12
N ARG A 118 -22.92 12.50 35.82
CA ARG A 118 -22.03 11.65 36.63
C ARG A 118 -20.59 12.18 36.60
N LEU A 119 -20.09 12.58 35.43
CA LEU A 119 -18.77 13.19 35.27
C LEU A 119 -18.68 14.55 36.00
N THR A 120 -19.73 15.37 35.90
CA THR A 120 -19.79 16.67 36.58
C THR A 120 -19.77 16.51 38.10
N ARG A 121 -20.54 15.56 38.65
CA ARG A 121 -20.52 15.24 40.08
C ARG A 121 -19.16 14.70 40.55
N ALA A 122 -18.52 13.85 39.74
CA ALA A 122 -17.19 13.34 40.05
C ALA A 122 -16.13 14.45 40.09
N ARG A 123 -16.16 15.39 39.13
CA ARG A 123 -15.28 16.57 39.13
C ARG A 123 -15.48 17.45 40.36
N LYS A 124 -16.72 17.65 40.80
CA LYS A 124 -17.01 18.48 41.96
C LYS A 124 -16.43 17.89 43.26
N ARG A 125 -16.57 16.57 43.46
CA ARG A 125 -15.96 15.87 44.61
C ARG A 125 -14.43 15.99 44.64
N LEU A 126 -13.77 15.84 43.49
CA LEU A 126 -12.31 15.98 43.40
C LEU A 126 -11.84 17.41 43.70
N ALA A 127 -12.62 18.43 43.34
CA ALA A 127 -12.31 19.82 43.67
C ALA A 127 -12.48 20.11 45.17
N GLU A 128 -13.47 19.48 45.81
CA GLU A 128 -13.73 19.61 47.25
C GLU A 128 -12.72 18.82 48.11
N GLU A 129 -12.16 17.71 47.62
CA GLU A 129 -11.10 16.93 48.30
C GLU A 129 -9.69 17.51 48.16
N GLY A 130 -9.43 18.35 47.15
CA GLY A 130 -8.11 18.95 46.90
C GLY A 130 -7.87 20.31 47.59
N ASP A 131 -8.89 20.87 48.24
CA ASP A 131 -8.87 22.17 48.92
C ASP A 131 -8.82 22.03 50.46
N GLY A 132 -8.51 20.83 50.95
CA GLY A 132 -8.32 20.49 52.38
C GLY A 132 -6.95 19.89 52.64
#